data_AF-A0A8T3R565-F1
#
_entry.id   AF-A0A8T3R565-F1
#
_cell.length_a   1.000
_cell.length_b   1.000
_cell.length_c   1.000
_cell.angle_alpha   90.00
_cell.angle_beta   90.00
_cell.angle_gamma   90.00
#
_symmetry.space_group_name_H-M   'P 1'
#
loop_
_entity.id
_entity.type
_entity.pdbx_description
1 polymer ?
#
loop_
_entity_poly.entity_id
_entity_poly.type
_entity_poly.pdbx_seq_one_letter_code
_entity_poly.pdbx_strand_id
1 'polypeptide(L)'
;MFRRLFPPSSDAASGGAGARPRSTGGEPDLATFPVVGITRRRAATLLGALVVAWIVILFARQVGDAAQAADRSAALVAANAQRTAEVASLEEELEQIQQPAYVTQQARGYGLGGPREIAFSLEPGAPPLSPDSPGSAALRVGAPMSIAPLERWLTLLFGPPG
;
A
#
# COMPACT_ATOMS: atom_id res chain seq x y z
N MET A 1 -43.40 -8.43 -2.44
CA MET A 1 -43.67 -7.32 -1.51
C MET A 1 -42.91 -6.10 -2.05
N PHE A 2 -43.57 -4.94 -2.23
CA PHE A 2 -43.11 -3.69 -2.91
C PHE A 2 -42.97 -3.80 -4.46
N ARG A 3 -44.01 -3.65 -5.29
CA ARG A 3 -44.93 -2.52 -5.58
C ARG A 3 -44.21 -1.22 -5.97
N ARG A 4 -43.82 -1.11 -7.26
CA ARG A 4 -43.47 0.15 -7.93
C ARG A 4 -44.72 1.04 -7.98
N LEU A 5 -44.77 2.08 -7.15
CA LEU A 5 -45.74 3.16 -7.29
C LEU A 5 -45.20 4.17 -8.30
N PHE A 6 -45.75 4.14 -9.51
CA PHE A 6 -45.83 5.32 -10.36
C PHE A 6 -46.81 6.31 -9.72
N PRO A 7 -46.46 7.59 -9.52
CA PRO A 7 -47.47 8.60 -9.28
C PRO A 7 -48.20 8.96 -10.60
N PRO A 8 -49.52 9.25 -10.52
CA PRO A 8 -50.35 9.54 -11.69
C PRO A 8 -50.09 10.93 -12.27
N SER A 9 -50.16 11.01 -13.60
CA SER A 9 -50.36 12.24 -14.38
C SER A 9 -51.59 12.98 -13.88
N SER A 10 -51.38 14.18 -13.36
CA SER A 10 -52.43 15.08 -12.90
C SER A 10 -52.52 16.26 -13.87
N ASP A 11 -53.32 16.07 -14.92
CA ASP A 11 -53.99 17.18 -15.58
C ASP A 11 -55.09 17.67 -14.64
N ALA A 12 -54.87 18.82 -14.02
CA ALA A 12 -55.90 19.59 -13.38
C ALA A 12 -55.72 21.06 -13.76
N ALA A 13 -56.61 21.50 -14.65
CA ALA A 13 -56.85 22.90 -14.94
C ALA A 13 -57.09 23.69 -13.65
N SER A 14 -56.28 24.71 -13.43
CA SER A 14 -56.61 25.82 -12.55
C SER A 14 -56.46 27.11 -13.35
N GLY A 15 -57.58 27.52 -13.96
CA GLY A 15 -57.79 28.88 -14.41
C GLY A 15 -57.93 29.79 -13.19
N GLY A 16 -56.81 30.35 -12.77
CA GLY A 16 -56.74 31.45 -11.81
C GLY A 16 -55.93 32.57 -12.45
N ALA A 17 -56.64 33.52 -13.06
CA ALA A 17 -56.07 34.75 -13.60
C ALA A 17 -55.57 35.65 -12.45
N GLY A 18 -54.44 35.28 -11.85
CA GLY A 18 -53.64 36.16 -11.01
C GLY A 18 -52.71 36.96 -11.91
N ALA A 19 -52.97 38.26 -12.04
CA ALA A 19 -52.13 39.20 -12.75
C ALA A 19 -50.67 39.10 -12.28
N ARG A 20 -49.82 38.47 -13.09
CA ARG A 20 -48.36 38.61 -12.93
C ARG A 20 -48.03 40.07 -13.23
N PRO A 21 -47.33 40.80 -12.34
CA PRO A 21 -46.66 42.01 -12.78
C PRO A 21 -45.74 41.57 -13.92
N ARG A 22 -45.92 42.17 -15.10
CA ARG A 22 -44.93 42.07 -16.15
C ARG A 22 -43.64 42.56 -15.51
N SER A 23 -42.71 41.65 -15.23
CA SER A 23 -41.32 42.06 -15.08
C SER A 23 -40.96 42.60 -16.45
N THR A 24 -41.15 43.90 -16.63
CA THR A 24 -40.39 44.69 -17.58
C THR A 24 -38.96 44.28 -17.33
N GLY A 25 -38.45 43.41 -18.20
CA GLY A 25 -37.02 43.19 -18.33
C GLY A 25 -36.45 44.53 -18.69
N GLY A 26 -36.10 45.31 -17.67
CA GLY A 26 -35.08 46.31 -17.80
C GLY A 26 -33.85 45.53 -18.20
N GLU A 27 -33.49 45.60 -19.48
CA GLU A 27 -32.09 45.44 -19.84
C GLU A 27 -31.30 46.25 -18.80
N PRO A 28 -30.36 45.65 -18.06
CA PRO A 28 -29.53 46.44 -17.17
C PRO A 28 -28.91 47.56 -18.01
N ASP A 29 -29.27 48.80 -17.68
CA ASP A 29 -28.84 49.97 -18.43
C ASP A 29 -27.35 50.19 -18.15
N LEU A 30 -26.54 49.62 -19.05
CA LEU A 30 -25.09 49.75 -19.05
C LEU A 30 -24.62 51.16 -19.43
N ALA A 31 -25.53 52.09 -19.74
CA ALA A 31 -25.21 53.48 -20.05
C ALA A 31 -24.95 54.33 -18.80
N THR A 32 -25.34 53.87 -17.60
CA THR A 32 -25.21 54.64 -16.36
C THR A 32 -23.89 54.40 -15.62
N PHE A 33 -23.02 53.52 -16.13
CA PHE A 33 -21.66 53.37 -15.61
C PHE A 33 -20.69 54.26 -16.40
N PRO A 34 -20.08 55.28 -15.78
CA PRO A 34 -19.04 56.09 -16.40
C PRO A 34 -17.73 55.29 -16.43
N VAL A 35 -17.67 54.26 -17.28
CA VAL A 35 -16.43 53.56 -17.62
C VAL A 35 -16.22 53.70 -19.12
N VAL A 36 -15.49 54.75 -19.48
CA VAL A 36 -14.60 54.88 -20.65
C VAL A 36 -14.82 53.81 -21.75
N GLY A 37 -15.60 54.15 -22.78
CA GLY A 37 -15.35 53.70 -24.16
C GLY A 37 -15.43 52.20 -24.50
N ILE A 38 -16.18 51.38 -23.79
CA ILE A 38 -16.39 49.96 -24.17
C ILE A 38 -17.68 49.83 -24.99
N THR A 39 -17.55 49.79 -26.32
CA THR A 39 -18.67 49.42 -27.23
C THR A 39 -19.25 48.05 -26.86
N ARG A 40 -20.58 47.82 -26.96
CA ARG A 40 -21.24 46.52 -26.66
C ARG A 40 -20.51 45.30 -27.27
N ARG A 41 -19.93 45.46 -28.46
CA ARG A 41 -19.11 44.42 -29.13
C ARG A 41 -17.85 44.05 -28.35
N ARG A 42 -17.14 45.04 -27.79
CA ARG A 42 -15.94 44.82 -26.96
C ARG A 42 -16.28 44.12 -25.65
N ALA A 43 -17.41 44.49 -25.03
CA ALA A 43 -17.90 43.81 -23.84
C ALA A 43 -18.21 42.33 -24.13
N ALA A 44 -18.90 42.03 -25.25
CA ALA A 44 -19.18 40.65 -25.65
C ALA A 44 -17.92 39.82 -25.90
N THR A 45 -16.89 40.39 -26.53
CA THR A 45 -15.60 39.71 -26.71
C THR A 45 -14.87 39.44 -25.39
N LEU A 46 -14.90 40.37 -24.44
CA LEU A 46 -14.30 40.16 -23.11
C LEU A 46 -15.02 39.05 -22.34
N LEU A 47 -16.36 39.05 -22.40
CA LEU A 47 -17.17 38.04 -21.73
C LEU A 47 -16.96 36.65 -22.35
N GLY A 48 -16.89 36.57 -23.69
CA GLY A 48 -16.55 35.34 -24.40
C GLY A 48 -15.15 34.83 -24.05
N ALA A 49 -14.15 35.72 -24.02
CA ALA A 49 -12.79 35.36 -23.62
C ALA A 49 -12.74 34.84 -22.17
N LEU A 50 -13.51 35.45 -21.26
CA LEU A 50 -13.62 35.01 -19.88
C LEU A 50 -14.25 33.62 -19.76
N VAL A 51 -15.30 33.33 -20.54
CA VAL A 51 -15.92 31.99 -20.59
C VAL A 51 -14.95 30.94 -21.13
N VAL A 52 -14.22 31.25 -22.21
CA VAL A 52 -13.21 30.33 -22.76
C VAL A 52 -12.11 30.06 -21.74
N ALA A 53 -11.58 31.11 -21.09
CA ALA A 53 -10.60 30.97 -20.02
C ALA A 53 -11.14 30.12 -18.86
N TRP A 54 -12.39 30.34 -18.46
CA TRP A 54 -13.06 29.55 -17.43
C TRP A 54 -13.17 28.07 -17.79
N ILE A 55 -13.55 27.75 -19.02
CA ILE A 55 -13.63 26.38 -19.53
C ILE A 55 -12.24 25.72 -19.46
N VAL A 56 -11.20 26.40 -19.94
CA VAL A 56 -9.82 25.88 -19.90
C VAL A 56 -9.40 25.58 -18.45
N ILE A 57 -9.72 26.46 -17.50
CA ILE A 57 -9.41 26.24 -16.07
C ILE A 57 -10.13 25.00 -15.53
N LEU A 58 -11.42 24.81 -15.86
CA LEU A 58 -12.18 23.64 -15.42
C LEU A 58 -11.61 22.34 -15.99
N PHE A 59 -11.27 22.33 -17.29
CA PHE A 59 -10.65 21.16 -17.93
C PHE A 59 -9.28 20.83 -17.33
N ALA A 60 -8.44 21.84 -17.07
CA ALA A 60 -7.15 21.63 -16.41
C ALA A 60 -7.32 20.99 -15.02
N ARG A 61 -8.33 21.44 -14.26
CA ARG A 61 -8.66 20.88 -12.95
C ARG A 61 -9.18 19.44 -13.04
N GLN A 62 -10.07 19.16 -13.99
CA GLN A 62 -10.64 17.83 -14.21
C GLN A 62 -9.59 16.80 -14.68
N VAL A 63 -8.65 17.21 -15.54
CA VAL A 63 -7.52 16.36 -15.96
C VAL A 63 -6.59 16.09 -14.78
N GLY A 64 -6.33 17.08 -13.93
CA GLY A 64 -5.55 16.90 -12.70
C GLY A 64 -6.20 15.93 -11.72
N ASP A 65 -7.50 16.06 -11.48
CA ASP A 65 -8.25 15.17 -10.58
C ASP A 65 -8.32 13.72 -11.13
N ALA A 66 -8.50 13.56 -12.44
CA ALA A 66 -8.49 12.25 -13.10
C ALA A 66 -7.11 11.58 -13.04
N ALA A 67 -6.03 12.32 -13.27
CA ALA A 67 -4.66 11.81 -13.14
C ALA A 67 -4.37 11.38 -11.70
N GLN A 68 -4.73 12.19 -10.70
CA GLN A 68 -4.56 11.81 -9.30
C GLN A 68 -5.37 10.56 -8.91
N ALA A 69 -6.59 10.40 -9.44
CA ALA A 69 -7.40 9.22 -9.19
C ALA A 69 -6.77 7.96 -9.80
N ALA A 70 -6.22 8.08 -11.02
CA ALA A 70 -5.50 6.99 -11.68
C ALA A 70 -4.21 6.61 -10.92
N ASP A 71 -3.41 7.58 -10.49
CA ASP A 71 -2.18 7.35 -9.72
C ASP A 71 -2.47 6.66 -8.38
N ARG A 72 -3.54 7.08 -7.68
CA ARG A 72 -3.97 6.41 -6.43
C ARG A 72 -4.41 4.98 -6.68
N SER A 73 -5.15 4.72 -7.76
CA SER A 73 -5.56 3.36 -8.12
C SER A 73 -4.35 2.48 -8.42
N ALA A 74 -3.39 2.97 -9.22
CA ALA A 74 -2.16 2.26 -9.53
C ALA A 74 -1.34 1.97 -8.26
N ALA A 75 -1.22 2.95 -7.37
CA ALA A 75 -0.52 2.78 -6.09
C ALA A 75 -1.19 1.72 -5.20
N LEU A 76 -2.53 1.67 -5.14
CA LEU A 76 -3.26 0.65 -4.37
C LEU A 76 -3.11 -0.75 -4.98
N VAL A 77 -3.08 -0.87 -6.30
CA VAL A 77 -2.84 -2.15 -6.97
C VAL A 77 -1.42 -2.65 -6.68
N ALA A 78 -0.42 -1.78 -6.79
CA ALA A 78 0.97 -2.12 -6.46
C ALA A 78 1.13 -2.53 -4.99
N ALA A 79 0.53 -1.77 -4.06
CA ALA A 79 0.57 -2.07 -2.63
C ALA A 79 -0.13 -3.41 -2.30
N ASN A 80 -1.25 -3.72 -2.95
CA ASN A 80 -1.89 -5.03 -2.77
C ASN A 80 -1.03 -6.17 -3.31
N ALA A 81 -0.44 -6.01 -4.50
CA ALA A 81 0.44 -7.02 -5.07
C ALA A 81 1.64 -7.33 -4.15
N GLN A 82 2.24 -6.28 -3.56
CA GLN A 82 3.30 -6.45 -2.57
C GLN A 82 2.82 -7.21 -1.34
N ARG A 83 1.68 -6.83 -0.75
CA ARG A 83 1.12 -7.51 0.43
C ARG A 83 0.78 -8.96 0.15
N THR A 84 0.25 -9.28 -1.04
CA THR A 84 -0.03 -10.66 -1.43
C THR A 84 1.25 -11.49 -1.51
N ALA A 85 2.34 -10.93 -2.03
CA ALA A 85 3.63 -11.62 -2.06
C ALA A 85 4.19 -11.86 -0.66
N GLU A 86 4.08 -10.86 0.24
CA GLU A 86 4.49 -11.00 1.65
C GLU A 86 3.69 -12.10 2.35
N VAL A 87 2.36 -12.11 2.21
CA VAL A 87 1.51 -13.15 2.79
C VAL A 87 1.89 -14.54 2.26
N ALA A 88 2.08 -14.69 0.95
CA ALA A 88 2.48 -15.97 0.37
C ALA A 88 3.82 -16.48 0.92
N SER A 89 4.81 -15.59 1.10
CA SER A 89 6.10 -15.97 1.69
C SER A 89 5.97 -16.40 3.16
N LEU A 90 5.13 -15.71 3.94
CA LEU A 90 4.89 -16.03 5.35
C LEU A 90 4.11 -17.34 5.49
N GLU A 91 3.19 -17.63 4.58
CA GLU A 91 2.47 -18.90 4.55
C GLU A 91 3.42 -20.08 4.26
N GLU A 92 4.36 -19.91 3.33
CA GLU A 92 5.40 -20.91 3.05
C GLU A 92 6.32 -21.13 4.26
N GLU A 93 6.76 -20.07 4.92
CA GLU A 93 7.55 -20.17 6.17
C GLU A 93 6.76 -20.87 7.29
N LEU A 94 5.48 -20.53 7.44
CA LEU A 94 4.61 -21.16 8.44
C LEU A 94 4.38 -22.64 8.13
N GLU A 95 4.22 -23.03 6.87
CA GLU A 95 4.13 -24.42 6.47
C GLU A 95 5.40 -25.18 6.87
N GLN A 96 6.58 -24.58 6.64
CA GLN A 96 7.86 -25.17 7.02
C GLN A 96 8.03 -25.31 8.53
N ILE A 97 7.67 -24.29 9.31
CA ILE A 97 7.77 -24.30 10.79
C ILE A 97 6.78 -25.31 11.39
N GLN A 98 5.58 -25.44 10.82
CA GLN A 98 4.56 -26.39 11.28
C GLN A 98 4.93 -27.84 10.98
N GLN A 99 5.98 -28.11 10.21
CA GLN A 99 6.43 -29.48 9.96
C GLN A 99 6.74 -30.17 11.30
N PRO A 100 6.12 -31.34 11.56
CA PRO A 100 6.31 -32.07 12.83
C PRO A 100 7.78 -32.36 13.17
N ALA A 101 8.64 -32.48 12.16
CA ALA A 101 10.08 -32.67 12.33
C ALA A 101 10.74 -31.48 13.04
N TYR A 102 10.38 -30.24 12.66
CA TYR A 102 10.91 -29.03 13.28
C TYR A 102 10.43 -28.88 14.73
N VAL A 103 9.14 -29.10 14.98
CA VAL A 103 8.57 -29.08 16.34
C VAL A 103 9.22 -30.14 17.22
N THR A 104 9.41 -31.36 16.71
CA THR A 104 10.08 -32.44 17.44
C THR A 104 11.55 -32.08 17.72
N GLN A 105 12.24 -31.46 16.77
CA GLN A 105 13.62 -30.99 16.95
C GLN A 105 13.73 -29.90 18.02
N GLN A 106 12.84 -28.90 18.02
CA GLN A 106 12.81 -27.85 19.03
C GLN A 106 12.44 -28.41 20.41
N ALA A 107 11.46 -29.31 20.47
CA ALA A 107 11.05 -29.99 21.69
C ALA A 107 12.23 -30.70 22.39
N ARG A 108 13.09 -31.38 21.61
CA ARG A 108 14.31 -32.03 22.14
C ARG A 108 15.27 -31.04 22.80
N GLY A 109 15.37 -29.81 22.31
CA GLY A 109 16.17 -28.75 22.93
C GLY A 109 15.68 -28.37 24.34
N TYR A 110 14.39 -28.57 24.61
CA TYR A 110 13.77 -28.40 25.93
C TYR A 110 13.68 -29.70 26.73
N GLY A 111 14.32 -30.78 26.29
CA GLY A 111 14.26 -32.10 26.94
C GLY A 111 12.94 -32.84 26.73
N LEU A 112 12.07 -32.35 25.84
CA LEU A 112 10.81 -32.99 25.47
C LEU A 112 11.06 -33.92 24.27
N GLY A 113 11.13 -35.23 24.53
CA GLY A 113 11.31 -36.26 23.50
C GLY A 113 10.06 -37.11 23.29
N GLY A 114 10.13 -38.02 22.31
CA GLY A 114 9.09 -39.03 22.11
C GLY A 114 8.99 -40.02 23.29
N PRO A 115 7.89 -40.80 23.41
CA PRO A 115 7.65 -41.71 24.54
C PRO A 115 8.71 -42.80 24.75
N ARG A 116 9.52 -43.08 23.72
CA ARG A 116 10.60 -44.07 23.71
C ARG A 116 11.97 -43.46 23.42
N GLU A 117 12.06 -42.14 23.43
CA GLU A 117 13.31 -41.42 23.13
C GLU A 117 14.15 -41.27 24.40
N ILE A 118 15.42 -41.67 24.33
CA ILE A 118 16.38 -41.50 25.42
C ILE A 118 17.28 -40.32 25.04
N ALA A 119 17.28 -39.27 25.86
CA ALA A 119 18.14 -38.12 25.63
C ALA A 119 19.61 -38.56 25.66
N PHE A 120 20.35 -38.24 24.59
CA PHE A 120 21.79 -38.43 24.59
C PHE A 120 22.40 -37.43 25.57
N SER A 121 22.93 -37.94 26.68
CA SER A 121 23.71 -37.17 27.65
C SER A 121 25.05 -37.82 27.84
N LEU A 122 26.07 -37.00 28.08
CA LEU A 122 27.37 -37.50 28.48
C LEU A 122 27.30 -37.91 29.95
N GLU A 123 27.96 -39.00 30.30
CA GLU A 123 28.10 -39.44 31.68
C GLU A 123 28.73 -38.32 32.54
N PRO A 124 28.30 -38.11 33.80
CA PRO A 124 28.94 -37.15 34.68
C PRO A 124 30.44 -37.45 34.81
N GLY A 125 31.29 -36.54 34.32
CA GLY A 125 32.75 -36.73 34.30
C GLY A 125 33.30 -37.35 33.03
N ALA A 126 32.49 -37.50 31.97
CA ALA A 126 33.00 -37.86 30.65
C ALA A 126 34.15 -36.92 30.22
N PRO A 127 35.24 -37.46 29.63
CA PRO A 127 36.33 -36.63 29.13
C PRO A 127 35.82 -35.56 28.16
N PRO A 128 36.39 -34.34 28.21
CA PRO A 128 35.99 -33.29 27.27
C PRO A 128 36.27 -33.73 25.83
N LEU A 129 35.34 -33.39 24.93
CA LEU A 129 35.53 -33.60 23.49
C LEU A 129 36.80 -32.88 23.01
N SER A 130 37.51 -33.48 22.06
CA SER A 130 38.66 -32.85 21.42
C SER A 130 38.24 -31.50 20.81
N PRO A 131 39.11 -30.47 20.81
CA PRO A 131 38.78 -29.14 20.27
C PRO A 131 38.23 -29.19 18.84
N ASP A 132 38.74 -30.13 18.02
CA ASP A 132 38.38 -30.26 16.61
C ASP A 132 37.21 -31.22 16.35
N SER A 133 36.63 -31.82 17.40
CA SER A 133 35.47 -32.71 17.25
C SER A 133 34.17 -31.92 17.02
N PRO A 134 33.27 -32.39 16.13
CA PRO A 134 31.93 -31.82 16.01
C PRO A 134 31.20 -31.77 17.36
N GLY A 135 30.58 -30.63 17.67
CA GLY A 135 29.89 -30.43 18.94
C GLY A 135 30.80 -30.10 20.14
N SER A 136 32.11 -29.95 19.93
CA SER A 136 33.03 -29.46 20.97
C SER A 136 32.67 -28.05 21.42
N ALA A 137 33.00 -27.71 22.67
CA ALA A 137 32.82 -26.35 23.18
C ALA A 137 33.65 -25.32 22.40
N ALA A 138 34.79 -25.74 21.83
CA ALA A 138 35.71 -24.89 21.07
C ALA A 138 35.13 -24.48 19.69
N LEU A 139 34.20 -25.25 19.13
CA LEU A 139 33.51 -24.94 17.88
C LEU A 139 32.16 -24.21 18.07
N ARG A 140 31.78 -23.88 19.31
CA ARG A 140 30.55 -23.12 19.57
C ARG A 140 30.68 -21.70 19.04
N VAL A 141 29.58 -21.15 18.52
CA VAL A 141 29.50 -19.74 18.12
C VAL A 141 29.81 -18.87 19.35
N GLY A 142 30.85 -18.05 19.25
CA GLY A 142 31.34 -17.19 20.35
C GLY A 142 32.47 -17.81 21.20
N ALA A 143 32.92 -19.04 20.91
CA ALA A 143 34.11 -19.59 21.55
C ALA A 143 35.38 -18.83 21.10
N PRO A 144 36.36 -18.61 21.99
CA PRO A 144 37.62 -17.99 21.62
C PRO A 144 38.36 -18.88 20.61
N MET A 145 38.56 -18.36 19.40
CA MET A 145 39.28 -19.08 18.34
C MET A 145 40.79 -18.99 18.57
N SER A 146 41.48 -20.12 18.44
CA SER A 146 42.95 -20.20 18.54
C SER A 146 43.68 -19.63 17.33
N ILE A 147 43.00 -19.51 16.18
CA ILE A 147 43.54 -19.00 14.92
C ILE A 147 42.56 -17.97 14.36
N ALA A 148 43.08 -16.82 13.90
CA ALA A 148 42.25 -15.79 13.28
C ALA A 148 41.51 -16.36 12.05
N PRO A 149 40.23 -16.00 11.82
CA PRO A 149 39.45 -16.53 10.71
C PRO A 149 40.15 -16.38 9.35
N LEU A 150 40.84 -15.26 9.13
CA LEU A 150 41.60 -14.99 7.90
C LEU A 150 42.74 -15.99 7.71
N GLU A 151 43.58 -16.22 8.73
CA GLU A 151 44.66 -17.21 8.67
C GLU A 151 44.14 -18.61 8.32
N ARG A 152 42.96 -18.97 8.85
CA ARG A 152 42.31 -20.24 8.55
C ARG A 152 41.89 -20.33 7.08
N TRP A 153 41.33 -19.25 6.52
CA TRP A 153 40.99 -19.16 5.10
C TRP A 153 42.23 -19.22 4.21
N LEU A 154 43.29 -18.50 4.56
CA LEU A 154 44.54 -18.52 3.81
C LEU A 154 45.17 -19.92 3.82
N THR A 155 45.17 -20.60 4.96
CA THR A 155 45.67 -21.98 5.09
C THR A 155 44.84 -22.95 4.24
N LEU A 156 43.53 -22.76 4.16
CA LEU A 156 42.63 -23.62 3.39
C LEU A 156 42.79 -23.41 1.88
N LEU A 157 43.02 -22.16 1.45
CA LEU A 157 43.17 -21.80 0.03
C LEU A 157 44.59 -22.02 -0.49
N PHE A 158 45.62 -21.82 0.34
CA PHE A 158 47.02 -21.78 -0.09
C PHE A 158 47.93 -22.81 0.61
N GLY A 159 47.40 -23.56 1.58
CA GLY A 159 48.18 -24.50 2.40
C GLY A 159 48.85 -23.84 3.62
N PRO A 160 49.43 -24.63 4.54
CA PRO A 160 50.10 -24.11 5.74
C PRO A 160 51.32 -23.25 5.36
N PRO A 161 51.58 -22.12 6.07
CA PRO A 161 52.84 -21.41 5.93
C PRO A 161 53.99 -22.35 6.36
N GLY A 162 54.97 -22.53 5.47
CA GLY A 162 56.13 -23.41 5.69
C GLY A 162 57.09 -22.92 6.75
#